data_AF-A0A378P469-F1
#
_entry.id   AF-A0A378P469-F1
#
_cell.length_a   1.000
_cell.length_b   1.000
_cell.length_c   1.000
_cell.angle_alpha   90.00
_cell.angle_beta   90.00
_cell.angle_gamma   90.00
#
_symmetry.space_group_name_H-M   'P 1'
#
loop_
_entity.id
_entity.type
_entity.pdbx_description
1 polymer ?
#
loop_
_entity_poly.entity_id
_entity_poly.type
_entity_poly.pdbx_seq_one_letter_code
_entity_poly.pdbx_strand_id
1 'polypeptide(L)'
;MVYLDNKTANKAIMKIKPKKSYGSKAGVGVVLSEGTGHESVTYITEGVETGLSVRDAVQNERVIATLGKENFVNIDMALLTDKIVICMDNDGKSIKEDKVIIQTIERLKQHGKNCRNCHSVTSKRL
;
A
#
# COMPACT_ATOMS: atom_id res chain seq x y z
N MET A 1 -13.99 -0.03 1.03
CA MET A 1 -15.37 0.41 1.29
C MET A 1 -16.35 -0.75 1.37
N VAL A 2 -16.88 -0.99 2.58
CA VAL A 2 -18.03 -1.85 2.88
C VAL A 2 -19.20 -0.92 3.15
N TYR A 3 -20.29 -1.05 2.41
CA TYR A 3 -21.51 -0.30 2.69
C TYR A 3 -22.34 -1.07 3.71
N LEU A 4 -22.85 -0.38 4.71
CA LEU A 4 -23.74 -0.94 5.72
C LEU A 4 -25.18 -0.68 5.33
N ASP A 5 -26.01 -1.68 5.54
CA ASP A 5 -27.45 -1.54 5.48
C ASP A 5 -27.89 -0.62 6.62
N ASN A 6 -28.54 0.48 6.26
CA ASN A 6 -28.92 1.56 7.18
C ASN A 6 -29.91 1.09 8.28
N LYS A 7 -30.56 -0.07 8.11
CA LYS A 7 -31.53 -0.59 9.08
C LYS A 7 -30.94 -1.68 9.98
N THR A 8 -29.96 -2.40 9.50
CA THR A 8 -29.48 -3.62 10.17
C THR A 8 -28.01 -3.58 10.58
N ALA A 9 -27.28 -2.52 10.22
CA ALA A 9 -25.82 -2.41 10.40
C ALA A 9 -25.03 -3.60 9.81
N ASN A 10 -25.67 -4.45 9.01
CA ASN A 10 -25.05 -5.55 8.29
C ASN A 10 -24.43 -5.04 7.00
N LYS A 11 -23.49 -5.80 6.43
CA LYS A 11 -22.93 -5.47 5.12
C LYS A 11 -24.06 -5.51 4.08
N ALA A 12 -24.32 -4.38 3.41
CA ALA A 12 -25.33 -4.29 2.37
C ALA A 12 -24.94 -5.19 1.20
N ILE A 13 -25.81 -6.12 0.83
CA ILE A 13 -25.65 -6.97 -0.35
C ILE A 13 -26.05 -6.13 -1.57
N MET A 14 -25.15 -5.27 -2.01
CA MET A 14 -25.30 -4.50 -3.24
C MET A 14 -24.50 -5.18 -4.35
N LYS A 15 -25.08 -5.32 -5.56
CA LYS A 15 -24.35 -5.66 -6.79
C LYS A 15 -23.47 -4.45 -7.20
N ILE A 16 -22.48 -4.11 -6.38
CA ILE A 16 -21.58 -2.98 -6.66
C ILE A 16 -20.55 -3.47 -7.68
N LYS A 17 -20.35 -2.69 -8.76
CA LYS A 17 -19.21 -2.87 -9.66
C LYS A 17 -17.92 -2.91 -8.83
N PRO A 18 -16.95 -3.77 -9.18
CA PRO A 18 -15.73 -3.96 -8.39
C PRO A 18 -15.06 -2.62 -8.07
N LYS A 19 -14.41 -2.55 -6.90
CA LYS A 19 -13.65 -1.38 -6.38
C LYS A 19 -13.03 -0.59 -7.53
N LYS A 20 -13.48 0.65 -7.73
CA LYS A 20 -12.84 1.56 -8.68
C LYS A 20 -11.51 2.02 -8.10
N SER A 21 -10.43 1.64 -8.76
CA SER A 21 -9.10 2.20 -8.54
C SER A 21 -9.02 3.56 -9.23
N TYR A 22 -8.61 4.61 -8.52
CA TYR A 22 -8.33 5.92 -9.09
C TYR A 22 -6.82 6.10 -9.20
N GLY A 23 -6.30 6.34 -10.41
CA GLY A 23 -4.87 6.50 -10.71
C GLY A 23 -4.44 5.67 -11.92
N SER A 24 -3.28 5.99 -12.49
CA SER A 24 -2.68 5.21 -13.58
C SER A 24 -2.28 3.83 -13.04
N LYS A 25 -2.78 2.77 -13.68
CA LYS A 25 -2.36 1.40 -13.35
C LYS A 25 -0.97 1.18 -13.93
N ALA A 26 0.01 0.95 -13.07
CA ALA A 26 1.35 0.53 -13.45
C ALA A 26 1.54 -0.89 -12.91
N GLY A 27 1.29 -1.89 -13.76
CA GLY A 27 1.22 -3.29 -13.33
C GLY A 27 0.10 -3.55 -12.32
N VAL A 28 0.43 -4.21 -11.20
CA VAL A 28 -0.50 -4.50 -10.09
C VAL A 28 -0.73 -3.31 -9.14
N GLY A 29 -0.03 -2.19 -9.35
CA GLY A 29 -0.07 -1.02 -8.48
C GLY A 29 -0.80 0.18 -9.07
N VAL A 30 -1.34 1.02 -8.20
CA VAL A 30 -1.88 2.34 -8.51
C VAL A 30 -0.91 3.38 -7.95
N VAL A 31 -0.31 4.18 -8.84
CA VAL A 31 0.58 5.27 -8.41
C VAL A 31 -0.27 6.45 -7.95
N LEU A 32 -0.12 6.82 -6.68
CA LEU A 32 -0.82 7.94 -6.02
C LEU A 32 0.05 9.20 -5.94
N SER A 33 1.37 9.03 -6.03
CA SER A 33 2.38 10.09 -6.14
C SER A 33 3.63 9.52 -6.81
N GLU A 34 4.21 10.26 -7.76
CA GLU A 34 5.45 9.85 -8.48
C GLU A 34 6.73 10.11 -7.66
N GLY A 35 6.65 10.92 -6.60
CA GLY A 35 7.82 11.42 -5.86
C GLY A 35 8.68 12.41 -6.67
N THR A 36 9.71 12.95 -6.03
CA THR A 36 10.61 13.96 -6.62
C THR A 36 11.86 13.39 -7.31
N GLY A 37 11.99 12.06 -7.45
CA GLY A 37 13.03 11.42 -8.26
C GLY A 37 13.59 10.14 -7.66
N HIS A 38 14.81 9.77 -8.08
CA HIS A 38 15.45 8.51 -7.70
C HIS A 38 15.79 8.39 -6.19
N GLU A 39 15.98 9.53 -5.51
CA GLU A 39 16.27 9.59 -4.08
C GLU A 39 15.03 9.37 -3.19
N SER A 40 13.83 9.47 -3.78
CA SER A 40 12.57 9.31 -3.07
C SER A 40 12.45 7.92 -2.46
N VAL A 41 11.81 7.84 -1.31
CA VAL A 41 11.35 6.59 -0.71
C VAL A 41 10.06 6.17 -1.40
N THR A 42 9.97 4.89 -1.78
CA THR A 42 8.73 4.31 -2.29
C THR A 42 7.93 3.72 -1.14
N TYR A 43 6.77 4.29 -0.87
CA TYR A 43 5.79 3.76 0.07
C TYR A 43 4.81 2.86 -0.67
N ILE A 44 4.75 1.59 -0.29
CA ILE A 44 3.82 0.61 -0.85
C ILE A 44 2.72 0.34 0.17
N THR A 45 1.45 0.51 -0.22
CA THR A 45 0.29 0.36 0.66
C THR A 45 -0.66 -0.72 0.16
N GLU A 46 -1.38 -1.39 1.06
CA GLU A 46 -2.41 -2.38 0.66
C GLU A 46 -3.57 -1.71 -0.08
N GLY A 47 -4.14 -0.67 0.50
CA GLY A 47 -5.32 0.04 -0.02
C GLY A 47 -5.02 1.46 -0.48
N VAL A 48 -5.92 1.99 -1.32
CA VAL A 48 -5.89 3.40 -1.77
C VAL A 48 -6.16 4.35 -0.60
N GLU A 49 -7.05 3.99 0.34
CA GLU A 49 -7.38 4.82 1.51
C GLU A 49 -6.14 5.06 2.38
N THR A 50 -5.41 3.99 2.73
CA THR A 50 -4.12 4.06 3.42
C THR A 50 -3.07 4.79 2.59
N GLY A 51 -3.02 4.53 1.29
CA GLY A 51 -2.10 5.19 0.37
C GLY A 51 -2.28 6.71 0.28
N LEU A 52 -3.51 7.20 0.19
CA LEU A 52 -3.79 8.63 0.19
C LEU A 52 -3.41 9.29 1.53
N SER A 53 -3.66 8.60 2.65
CA SER A 53 -3.25 9.08 3.97
C SER A 53 -1.74 9.20 4.10
N VAL A 54 -0.99 8.24 3.54
CA VAL A 54 0.47 8.28 3.48
C VAL A 54 0.94 9.41 2.58
N ARG A 55 0.39 9.53 1.36
CA ARG A 55 0.71 10.61 0.41
C ARG A 55 0.60 11.99 1.06
N ASP A 56 -0.48 12.23 1.80
CA ASP A 56 -0.70 13.53 2.45
C ASP A 56 0.35 13.81 3.55
N ALA A 57 0.90 12.77 4.18
CA ALA A 57 1.98 12.88 5.18
C ALA A 57 3.39 12.98 4.57
N VAL A 58 3.60 12.46 3.35
CA VAL A 58 4.90 12.40 2.67
C VAL A 58 4.84 12.95 1.25
N GLN A 59 4.59 14.25 1.13
CA GLN A 59 4.23 14.93 -0.13
C GLN A 59 5.27 14.82 -1.26
N ASN A 60 6.54 14.58 -0.94
CA ASN A 60 7.62 14.48 -1.93
C ASN A 60 8.02 13.03 -2.26
N GLU A 61 7.35 12.06 -1.67
CA GLU A 61 7.69 10.65 -1.79
C GLU A 61 6.80 9.93 -2.80
N ARG A 62 7.30 8.80 -3.32
CA ARG A 62 6.51 7.94 -4.21
C ARG A 62 5.55 7.11 -3.38
N VAL A 63 4.30 7.05 -3.80
CA VAL A 63 3.27 6.27 -3.10
C VAL A 63 2.54 5.38 -4.09
N ILE A 64 2.53 4.07 -3.83
CA ILE A 64 1.88 3.06 -4.68
C ILE A 64 0.94 2.21 -3.83
N ALA A 65 -0.31 2.10 -4.23
CA ALA A 65 -1.28 1.17 -3.62
C ALA A 65 -1.38 -0.12 -4.44
N THR A 66 -1.20 -1.29 -3.83
CA THR A 66 -1.24 -2.61 -4.50
C THR A 66 -2.64 -3.22 -4.59
N LEU A 67 -3.65 -2.56 -4.00
CA LEU A 67 -5.05 -2.97 -4.00
C LEU A 67 -5.33 -4.33 -3.33
N GLY A 68 -4.42 -4.78 -2.47
CA GLY A 68 -4.48 -6.07 -1.79
C GLY A 68 -3.09 -6.52 -1.37
N LYS A 69 -2.99 -7.21 -0.24
CA LYS A 69 -1.70 -7.64 0.31
C LYS A 69 -1.04 -8.71 -0.57
N GLU A 70 -1.85 -9.56 -1.19
CA GLU A 70 -1.42 -10.59 -2.13
C GLU A 70 -0.67 -10.03 -3.34
N ASN A 71 -0.90 -8.75 -3.68
CA ASN A 71 -0.25 -8.10 -4.81
C ASN A 71 1.13 -7.51 -4.46
N PHE A 72 1.53 -7.47 -3.19
CA PHE A 72 2.86 -7.00 -2.80
C PHE A 72 3.98 -7.79 -3.49
N VAL A 73 3.82 -9.12 -3.58
CA VAL A 73 4.81 -10.00 -4.22
C VAL A 73 4.95 -9.72 -5.72
N ASN A 74 3.89 -9.23 -6.36
CA ASN A 74 3.81 -9.04 -7.81
C ASN A 74 4.12 -7.62 -8.27
N ILE A 75 4.53 -6.72 -7.36
CA ILE A 75 4.85 -5.35 -7.73
C ILE A 75 6.02 -5.30 -8.73
N ASP A 76 5.90 -4.44 -9.73
CA ASP A 76 6.95 -4.24 -10.71
C ASP A 76 8.12 -3.49 -10.06
N MET A 77 9.31 -4.10 -10.12
CA MET A 77 10.55 -3.56 -9.54
C MET A 77 10.99 -2.27 -10.24
N ALA A 78 10.61 -2.07 -11.50
CA ALA A 78 10.91 -0.84 -12.25
C ALA A 78 10.17 0.39 -11.67
N LEU A 79 9.10 0.17 -10.90
CA LEU A 79 8.35 1.23 -10.24
C LEU A 79 8.93 1.62 -8.87
N LEU A 80 9.91 0.86 -8.37
CA LEU A 80 10.43 1.01 -7.02
C LEU A 80 11.79 1.70 -7.01
N THR A 81 11.91 2.71 -6.15
CA THR A 81 13.21 3.27 -5.76
C THR A 81 13.96 2.29 -4.85
N ASP A 82 15.20 2.60 -4.48
CA ASP A 82 16.04 1.71 -3.68
C ASP A 82 15.65 1.65 -2.21
N LYS A 83 14.92 2.66 -1.73
CA LYS A 83 14.41 2.75 -0.35
C LYS A 83 12.90 2.49 -0.38
N ILE A 84 12.46 1.45 0.31
CA ILE A 84 11.07 1.00 0.30
C ILE A 84 10.50 0.96 1.72
N VAL A 85 9.30 1.49 1.88
CA VAL A 85 8.50 1.37 3.10
C VAL A 85 7.21 0.63 2.80
N ILE A 86 6.97 -0.47 3.51
CA ILE A 86 5.72 -1.23 3.39
C ILE A 86 4.76 -0.73 4.49
N CYS A 87 3.62 -0.18 4.07
CA CYS A 87 2.55 0.30 4.94
C CYS A 87 1.37 -0.68 4.88
N MET A 88 1.17 -1.42 5.96
CA MET A 88 0.02 -2.30 6.10
C MET A 88 -0.96 -1.75 7.12
N ASP A 89 -2.22 -2.14 6.96
CA ASP A 89 -3.22 -1.89 7.98
C ASP A 89 -2.87 -2.70 9.24
N ASN A 90 -3.03 -2.07 10.40
CA ASN A 90 -2.79 -2.74 11.68
C ASN A 90 -4.00 -3.61 12.02
N ASP A 91 -4.03 -4.83 11.47
CA ASP A 91 -5.10 -5.82 11.69
C ASP A 91 -4.92 -6.65 12.97
N GLY A 92 -3.98 -6.26 13.84
CA GLY A 92 -3.67 -6.94 15.09
C GLY A 92 -2.88 -8.24 14.92
N LYS A 93 -2.48 -8.61 13.70
CA LYS A 93 -1.64 -9.79 13.44
C LYS A 93 -0.17 -9.43 13.43
N SER A 94 0.65 -10.39 13.84
CA SER A 94 2.11 -10.25 13.77
C SER A 94 2.55 -10.21 12.31
N ILE A 95 3.07 -9.06 11.89
CA ILE A 95 3.69 -8.88 10.56
C ILE A 95 4.82 -9.90 10.32
N LYS A 96 5.48 -10.35 11.41
CA LYS A 96 6.58 -11.31 11.35
C LYS A 96 6.15 -12.72 10.93
N GLU A 97 4.86 -13.02 10.94
CA GLU A 97 4.32 -14.33 10.59
C GLU A 97 3.56 -14.32 9.26
N ASP A 98 3.37 -13.15 8.64
CA ASP A 98 2.68 -13.06 7.35
C ASP A 98 3.62 -13.50 6.21
N LYS A 99 3.36 -14.70 5.70
CA LYS A 99 4.11 -15.32 4.59
C LYS A 99 4.22 -14.41 3.36
N VAL A 100 3.18 -13.64 3.05
CA VAL A 100 3.17 -12.76 1.88
C VAL A 100 4.18 -11.63 2.07
N ILE A 101 4.29 -11.11 3.29
CA ILE A 101 5.21 -10.02 3.63
C ILE A 101 6.64 -10.52 3.70
N ILE A 102 6.88 -11.71 4.25
CA ILE A 102 8.18 -12.35 4.24
C ILE A 102 8.66 -12.55 2.79
N GLN A 103 7.84 -13.15 1.94
CA GLN A 103 8.16 -13.37 0.52
C GLN A 103 8.41 -12.05 -0.22
N THR A 104 7.61 -11.02 0.06
CA THR A 104 7.79 -9.69 -0.52
C THR A 104 9.15 -9.11 -0.11
N ILE A 105 9.48 -9.13 1.18
CA ILE A 105 10.75 -8.64 1.73
C ILE A 105 11.94 -9.37 1.11
N GLU A 106 11.86 -10.70 1.00
CA GLU A 106 12.90 -11.51 0.36
C GLU A 106 13.10 -11.14 -1.11
N ARG A 107 12.00 -11.01 -1.87
CA ARG A 107 12.05 -10.62 -3.29
C ARG A 107 12.66 -9.22 -3.47
N LEU A 108 12.29 -8.26 -2.61
CA LEU A 108 12.85 -6.90 -2.63
C LEU A 108 14.37 -6.92 -2.36
N LYS A 109 14.81 -7.68 -1.35
CA LYS A 109 16.24 -7.81 -1.02
C LYS A 109 17.04 -8.47 -2.15
N GLN A 110 16.49 -9.50 -2.80
CA GLN A 110 17.12 -10.15 -3.96
C GLN A 110 17.36 -9.17 -5.12
N HIS A 111 16.54 -8.13 -5.24
CA HIS A 111 16.69 -7.05 -6.24
C HIS A 111 17.50 -5.85 -5.70
N GLY A 112 18.23 -6.02 -4.59
CA GLY A 112 19.08 -4.98 -4.02
C GLY A 112 18.34 -3.83 -3.32
N LYS A 113 17.03 -3.98 -3.06
CA LYS A 113 16.22 -2.93 -2.44
C LYS A 113 16.30 -2.98 -0.91
N ASN A 114 16.34 -1.82 -0.29
CA ASN A 114 16.31 -1.67 1.17
C ASN A 114 14.87 -1.45 1.64
N CYS A 115 14.30 -2.46 2.30
CA CYS A 115 12.91 -2.44 2.76
C CYS A 115 12.81 -2.32 4.29
N ARG A 116 11.88 -1.47 4.76
CA ARG A 116 11.48 -1.36 6.17
C ARG A 116 9.96 -1.33 6.33
N ASN A 117 9.47 -1.75 7.49
CA ASN A 117 8.04 -1.67 7.80
C ASN A 117 7.66 -0.28 8.32
N CYS A 118 6.48 0.18 7.96
CA CYS A 118 5.88 1.40 8.50
C CYS A 118 5.50 1.19 9.97
N HIS A 119 6.32 1.67 10.90
CA HIS A 119 5.86 1.86 12.28
C HIS A 119 5.07 3.18 12.32
N SER A 120 3.75 3.07 12.15
CA SER A 120 2.77 4.14 12.39
C SER A 120 3.20 5.53 11.90
N VAL A 121 3.09 5.78 10.60
CA VAL A 121 3.11 7.14 10.02
C VAL A 121 1.90 7.98 10.52
N THR A 122 0.98 7.37 11.28
CA THR A 122 -0.24 7.98 11.82
C THR A 122 -0.10 8.64 13.20
N SER A 123 1.11 8.95 13.68
CA SER A 123 1.30 9.68 14.95
C SER A 123 2.26 10.88 14.85
N LYS A 124 2.18 11.66 13.77
CA LYS A 124 2.48 13.09 13.80
C LYS A 124 1.45 13.84 12.97
N ARG A 125 0.25 13.99 13.54
CA ARG A 125 -0.63 15.12 13.23
C ARG A 125 0.05 16.36 13.85
N LEU A 126 0.38 17.34 13.01
CA LEU A 126 0.68 18.75 13.28
C LEU A 126 1.68 19.03 14.42
#